data_AF-A0A0D6P4V2-F1
#
_entry.id   AF-A0A0D6P4V2-F1
#
_cell.length_a   1.000
_cell.length_b   1.000
_cell.length_c   1.000
_cell.angle_alpha   90.00
_cell.angle_beta   90.00
_cell.angle_gamma   90.00
#
_symmetry.space_group_name_H-M   'P 1'
#
loop_
_entity.id
_entity.type
_entity.pdbx_description
1 polymer ?
#
loop_
_entity_poly.entity_id
_entity_poly.type
_entity_poly.pdbx_seq_one_letter_code
_entity_poly.pdbx_strand_id
1 'polypeptide(L)'
;MQTRVDQTEITRRARMAARPHEAGDAAPPDAPYVVARLEEAGATILAMPATGPSTRMRLSTLEVVHTAAESYGWTAGPARPPTPSSARISRMDEAFAWIGLIPEDRYVLRRIVGARSLVHPITERHLFPWRRLGKVLGADHKAVQRWHAQGVAMIVAALGRRAD
;
A
#
# COMPACT_ATOMS: atom_id res chain seq x y z
N MET A 1 0.24 -31.63 -15.20
CA MET A 1 -1.19 -31.29 -14.98
C MET A 1 -1.25 -29.87 -14.43
N GLN A 2 -1.25 -28.87 -15.32
CA GLN A 2 -1.07 -27.45 -15.00
C GLN A 2 -2.44 -26.82 -14.76
N THR A 3 -2.69 -26.31 -13.55
CA THR A 3 -3.90 -25.57 -13.21
C THR A 3 -3.88 -24.22 -13.95
N ARG A 4 -4.63 -24.10 -15.05
CA ARG A 4 -4.98 -22.82 -15.68
C ARG A 4 -5.78 -22.02 -14.66
N VAL A 5 -5.12 -21.08 -13.98
CA VAL A 5 -5.80 -20.07 -13.18
C VAL A 5 -6.53 -19.16 -14.16
N ASP A 6 -7.85 -19.14 -14.05
CA ASP A 6 -8.78 -18.42 -14.92
C ASP A 6 -8.52 -16.91 -14.80
N GLN A 7 -7.85 -16.34 -15.82
CA GLN A 7 -7.45 -14.92 -15.85
C GLN A 7 -8.67 -13.99 -15.80
N THR A 8 -9.86 -14.49 -16.15
CA THR A 8 -11.11 -13.74 -16.18
C THR A 8 -11.62 -13.36 -14.79
N GLU A 9 -11.36 -14.18 -13.75
CA GLU A 9 -11.73 -13.84 -12.36
C GLU A 9 -10.81 -12.77 -11.75
N ILE A 10 -9.52 -12.79 -12.11
CA ILE A 10 -8.53 -11.80 -11.65
C ILE A 10 -8.86 -10.43 -12.24
N THR A 11 -9.18 -10.37 -13.54
CA THR A 11 -9.60 -9.13 -14.21
C THR A 11 -10.94 -8.61 -13.66
N ARG A 12 -11.88 -9.50 -13.29
CA ARG A 12 -13.16 -9.10 -12.68
C ARG A 12 -13.00 -8.51 -11.27
N ARG A 13 -12.12 -9.07 -10.44
CA ARG A 13 -11.78 -8.51 -9.12
C ARG A 13 -11.07 -7.17 -9.21
N ALA A 14 -10.12 -7.02 -10.13
CA ALA A 14 -9.44 -5.75 -10.39
C ALA A 14 -10.41 -4.67 -10.89
N ARG A 15 -11.37 -5.04 -11.75
CA ARG A 15 -12.39 -4.12 -12.29
C ARG A 15 -13.47 -3.72 -11.26
N MET A 16 -13.75 -4.56 -10.26
CA MET A 16 -14.60 -4.19 -9.12
C MET A 16 -13.87 -3.32 -8.09
N ALA A 17 -12.58 -3.57 -7.83
CA ALA A 17 -11.76 -2.73 -6.95
C ALA A 17 -11.46 -1.33 -7.53
N ALA A 18 -11.50 -1.19 -8.85
CA ALA A 18 -11.20 0.04 -9.56
C ALA A 18 -12.44 0.91 -9.90
N ARG A 19 -13.64 0.62 -9.38
CA ARG A 19 -14.76 1.56 -9.53
C ARG A 19 -14.43 2.83 -8.74
N PRO A 20 -14.34 4.01 -9.39
CA PRO A 20 -14.43 5.26 -8.65
C PRO A 20 -15.84 5.29 -8.07
N HIS A 21 -15.95 5.29 -6.75
CA HIS A 21 -17.21 5.56 -6.11
C HIS A 21 -17.51 7.03 -6.35
N GLU A 22 -18.28 7.33 -7.39
CA GLU A 22 -18.91 8.64 -7.50
C GLU A 22 -19.77 8.85 -6.25
N ALA A 23 -19.68 10.04 -5.69
CA ALA A 23 -20.12 10.41 -4.33
C ALA A 23 -21.65 10.37 -4.10
N GLY A 24 -22.42 9.62 -4.90
CA GLY A 24 -23.88 9.68 -4.91
C GLY A 24 -24.62 8.36 -4.84
N ASP A 25 -23.96 7.21 -4.70
CA ASP A 25 -24.65 5.90 -4.83
C ASP A 25 -24.07 4.84 -3.87
N ALA A 26 -23.84 5.21 -2.60
CA ALA A 26 -22.93 4.46 -1.73
C ALA A 26 -23.61 3.34 -0.92
N ALA A 27 -23.45 2.10 -1.39
CA ALA A 27 -23.52 0.94 -0.50
C ALA A 27 -22.56 1.15 0.69
N PRO A 28 -22.90 0.67 1.90
CA PRO A 28 -22.05 0.86 3.08
C PRO A 28 -20.65 0.31 2.82
N PRO A 29 -19.60 1.00 3.31
CA PRO A 29 -18.22 0.60 3.07
C PRO A 29 -17.98 -0.83 3.59
N ASP A 30 -17.52 -1.72 2.72
CA ASP A 30 -17.26 -3.12 3.07
C ASP A 30 -15.76 -3.38 3.30
N ALA A 31 -15.43 -4.56 3.82
CA ALA A 31 -14.05 -4.92 4.12
C ALA A 31 -13.13 -4.94 2.87
N PRO A 32 -13.54 -5.52 1.72
CA PRO A 32 -12.78 -5.43 0.48
C PRO A 32 -12.46 -3.99 0.05
N TYR A 33 -13.43 -3.08 0.12
CA TYR A 33 -13.24 -1.66 -0.19
C TYR A 33 -12.19 -1.02 0.71
N VAL A 34 -12.31 -1.20 2.03
CA VAL A 34 -11.34 -0.65 2.99
C VAL A 34 -9.94 -1.18 2.72
N VAL A 35 -9.79 -2.48 2.46
CA VAL A 35 -8.49 -3.08 2.12
C VAL A 35 -7.92 -2.48 0.84
N ALA A 36 -8.72 -2.37 -0.23
CA ALA A 36 -8.27 -1.81 -1.50
C ALA A 36 -7.80 -0.35 -1.36
N ARG A 37 -8.54 0.48 -0.60
CA ARG A 37 -8.17 1.88 -0.35
C ARG A 37 -6.89 2.01 0.47
N LEU A 38 -6.70 1.14 1.47
CA LEU A 38 -5.47 1.10 2.25
C LEU A 38 -4.27 0.64 1.40
N GLU A 39 -4.46 -0.36 0.54
CA GLU A 39 -3.41 -0.83 -0.38
C GLU A 39 -3.04 0.24 -1.42
N GLU A 40 -4.02 0.98 -1.95
CA GLU A 40 -3.78 2.14 -2.81
C GLU A 40 -2.96 3.22 -2.07
N ALA A 41 -3.30 3.50 -0.82
CA ALA A 41 -2.58 4.45 0.02
C ALA A 41 -1.13 3.99 0.26
N GLY A 42 -0.92 2.71 0.57
CA GLY A 42 0.42 2.14 0.75
C GLY A 42 1.27 2.12 -0.53
N ALA A 43 0.66 1.86 -1.69
CA ALA A 43 1.36 2.02 -2.96
C ALA A 43 1.71 3.49 -3.24
N THR A 44 0.82 4.41 -2.88
CA THR A 44 1.01 5.86 -3.07
C THR A 44 2.16 6.40 -2.21
N ILE A 45 2.21 6.06 -0.92
CA ILE A 45 3.29 6.52 -0.03
C ILE A 45 4.66 5.98 -0.48
N LEU A 46 4.72 4.74 -0.99
CA LEU A 46 5.94 4.13 -1.51
C LEU A 46 6.35 4.66 -2.89
N ALA A 47 5.41 5.24 -3.63
CA ALA A 47 5.68 5.91 -4.90
C ALA A 47 6.12 7.37 -4.72
N MET A 48 6.01 7.92 -3.49
CA MET A 48 6.44 9.28 -3.25
C MET A 48 7.95 9.42 -3.50
N PRO A 49 8.38 10.51 -4.17
CA PRO A 49 9.77 10.86 -4.19
C PRO A 49 10.31 10.93 -2.76
N ALA A 50 11.49 10.37 -2.51
CA ALA A 50 12.27 10.74 -1.32
C ALA A 50 12.61 12.23 -1.48
N THR A 51 11.77 13.12 -0.96
CA THR A 51 11.93 14.56 -1.14
C THR A 51 12.97 15.09 -0.18
N GLY A 52 14.01 15.71 -0.76
CA GLY A 52 14.98 16.59 -0.12
C GLY A 52 15.84 17.25 -1.21
N PRO A 53 16.46 18.41 -0.97
CA PRO A 53 17.48 18.96 -1.85
C PRO A 53 18.59 17.92 -2.04
N SER A 54 18.75 17.40 -3.24
CA SER A 54 19.81 16.46 -3.57
C SER A 54 20.81 17.13 -4.50
N THR A 55 22.07 17.20 -4.08
CA THR A 55 23.18 17.65 -4.94
C THR A 55 23.53 16.64 -6.02
N ARG A 56 22.95 15.43 -5.98
CA ARG A 56 23.26 14.32 -6.90
C ARG A 56 23.09 14.71 -8.38
N MET A 57 22.13 15.60 -8.69
CA MET A 57 21.90 16.12 -10.04
C MET A 57 22.87 17.26 -10.43
N ARG A 58 23.50 17.94 -9.46
CA ARG A 58 24.57 18.93 -9.70
C ARG A 58 25.95 18.27 -9.76
N LEU A 59 26.11 17.12 -9.14
CA LEU A 59 27.35 16.35 -9.18
C LEU A 59 27.47 15.53 -10.47
N SER A 60 26.36 15.14 -11.10
CA SER A 60 26.37 14.43 -12.38
C SER A 60 26.86 15.26 -13.56
N THR A 61 26.94 16.59 -13.43
CA THR A 61 27.57 17.48 -14.43
C THR A 61 29.09 17.58 -14.28
N LEU A 62 29.68 17.00 -13.22
CA LEU A 62 31.12 16.97 -13.04
C LEU A 62 31.71 15.76 -13.79
N GLU A 63 32.65 16.03 -14.70
CA GLU A 63 33.28 14.99 -15.54
C GLU A 63 33.88 13.85 -14.70
N VAL A 64 34.51 14.16 -13.57
CA VAL A 64 35.07 13.18 -12.62
C VAL A 64 34.02 12.18 -12.09
N VAL A 65 32.77 12.61 -11.95
CA VAL A 65 31.66 11.76 -11.50
C VAL A 65 31.16 10.89 -12.66
N HIS A 66 31.23 11.38 -13.89
CA HIS A 66 30.91 10.61 -15.10
C HIS A 66 31.93 9.48 -15.31
N THR A 67 33.22 9.80 -15.21
CA THR A 67 34.30 8.81 -15.33
C THR A 67 34.22 7.76 -14.23
N ALA A 68 33.91 8.15 -12.99
CA ALA A 68 33.72 7.21 -11.89
C ALA A 68 32.48 6.31 -12.10
N ALA A 69 31.36 6.86 -12.60
CA ALA A 69 30.16 6.08 -12.88
C ALA A 69 30.37 5.04 -14.01
N GLU A 70 31.11 5.40 -15.05
CA GLU A 70 31.46 4.51 -16.17
C GLU A 70 32.49 3.45 -15.75
N SER A 71 33.48 3.83 -14.95
CA SER A 71 34.58 2.92 -14.55
C SER A 71 34.19 1.91 -13.48
N TYR A 72 33.20 2.21 -12.64
CA TYR A 72 32.76 1.35 -11.53
C TYR A 72 31.48 0.54 -11.80
N GLY A 73 31.10 0.38 -13.08
CA GLY A 73 30.02 -0.54 -13.47
C GLY A 73 28.66 -0.05 -12.97
N TRP A 74 28.19 1.06 -13.54
CA TRP A 74 26.82 1.53 -13.36
C TRP A 74 25.80 0.40 -13.64
N THR A 75 25.26 -0.20 -12.59
CA THR A 75 24.05 -1.02 -12.67
C THR A 75 22.84 -0.11 -12.68
N ALA A 76 21.94 -0.29 -13.65
CA ALA A 76 20.66 0.40 -13.68
C ALA A 76 19.97 0.28 -12.31
N GLY A 77 19.73 1.44 -11.67
CA GLY A 77 19.00 1.47 -10.40
C GLY A 77 17.62 0.83 -10.56
N PRO A 78 17.01 0.35 -9.46
CA PRO A 78 15.66 -0.20 -9.50
C PRO A 78 14.69 0.77 -10.20
N ALA A 79 13.81 0.24 -11.05
CA ALA A 79 12.81 1.05 -11.75
C ALA A 79 12.03 1.89 -10.74
N ARG A 80 11.99 3.21 -10.95
CA ARG A 80 11.30 4.13 -10.05
C ARG A 80 9.81 4.15 -10.39
N PRO A 81 8.91 4.01 -9.40
CA PRO A 81 7.49 4.17 -9.65
C PRO A 81 7.15 5.60 -10.10
N PRO A 82 6.06 5.77 -10.89
CA PRO A 82 5.60 7.09 -11.29
C PRO A 82 5.17 7.91 -10.06
N THR A 83 5.54 9.19 -10.05
CA THR A 83 5.14 10.13 -9.00
C THR A 83 3.61 10.21 -8.91
N PRO A 84 3.01 10.07 -7.70
CA PRO A 84 1.56 10.13 -7.55
C PRO A 84 1.02 11.55 -7.79
N SER A 85 -0.22 11.65 -8.26
CA SER A 85 -0.94 12.92 -8.39
C SER A 85 -1.41 13.45 -7.02
N SER A 86 -1.72 14.74 -6.94
CA SER A 86 -2.28 15.37 -5.74
C SER A 86 -3.57 14.68 -5.26
N ALA A 87 -4.47 14.33 -6.18
CA ALA A 87 -5.69 13.60 -5.85
C ALA A 87 -5.41 12.23 -5.21
N ARG A 88 -4.39 11.51 -5.67
CA ARG A 88 -3.97 10.23 -5.05
C ARG A 88 -3.39 10.45 -3.65
N ILE A 89 -2.67 11.54 -3.44
CA ILE A 89 -2.13 11.91 -2.12
C ILE A 89 -3.27 12.23 -1.15
N SER A 90 -4.24 13.05 -1.55
CA SER A 90 -5.41 13.34 -0.70
C SER A 90 -6.19 12.08 -0.33
N ARG A 91 -6.39 11.16 -1.30
CA ARG A 91 -7.00 9.85 -1.05
C ARG A 91 -6.16 8.95 -0.14
N MET A 92 -4.84 9.06 -0.17
CA MET A 92 -3.94 8.33 0.73
C MET A 92 -4.08 8.84 2.16
N ASP A 93 -4.07 10.16 2.36
CA ASP A 93 -4.22 10.79 3.69
C ASP A 93 -5.55 10.39 4.33
N GLU A 94 -6.64 10.43 3.56
CA GLU A 94 -7.96 9.96 3.99
C GLU A 94 -7.93 8.49 4.44
N ALA A 95 -7.41 7.60 3.60
CA ALA A 95 -7.39 6.17 3.88
C ALA A 95 -6.52 5.83 5.10
N PHE A 96 -5.36 6.47 5.26
CA PHE A 96 -4.52 6.25 6.44
C PHE A 96 -5.11 6.82 7.73
N ALA A 97 -5.91 7.89 7.66
CA ALA A 97 -6.65 8.37 8.82
C ALA A 97 -7.62 7.30 9.38
N TRP A 98 -8.11 6.38 8.55
CA TRP A 98 -9.01 5.30 9.00
C TRP A 98 -8.33 4.30 9.94
N ILE A 99 -7.01 4.13 9.87
CA ILE A 99 -6.28 3.28 10.83
C ILE A 99 -6.47 3.81 12.26
N GLY A 100 -6.66 5.13 12.41
CA GLY A 100 -7.00 5.80 13.67
C GLY A 100 -8.34 5.40 14.29
N LEU A 101 -9.23 4.75 13.53
CA LEU A 101 -10.54 4.28 14.02
C LEU A 101 -10.45 2.99 14.85
N ILE A 102 -9.34 2.26 14.75
CA ILE A 102 -9.07 1.11 15.63
C ILE A 102 -8.71 1.67 17.01
N PRO A 103 -9.26 1.21 18.14
CA PRO A 103 -8.91 1.74 19.46
C PRO A 103 -7.40 1.73 19.78
N GLU A 104 -6.92 2.69 20.57
CA GLU A 104 -5.48 2.86 20.88
C GLU A 104 -4.89 1.70 21.68
N ASP A 105 -5.67 1.12 22.58
CA ASP A 105 -5.34 -0.09 23.34
C ASP A 105 -5.14 -1.33 22.43
N ARG A 106 -5.67 -1.29 21.20
CA ARG A 106 -5.52 -2.34 20.18
C ARG A 106 -4.38 -2.05 19.20
N TYR A 107 -3.27 -1.52 19.71
CA TYR A 107 -2.11 -1.09 18.91
C TYR A 107 -1.56 -2.19 17.99
N VAL A 108 -1.64 -3.48 18.38
CA VAL A 108 -1.18 -4.61 17.53
C VAL A 108 -1.98 -4.66 16.23
N LEU A 109 -3.30 -4.43 16.30
CA LEU A 109 -4.18 -4.42 15.13
C LEU A 109 -3.84 -3.23 14.22
N ARG A 110 -3.63 -2.04 14.79
CA ARG A 110 -3.18 -0.85 14.04
C ARG A 110 -1.89 -1.12 13.27
N ARG A 111 -0.89 -1.73 13.94
CA ARG A 111 0.39 -2.08 13.30
C ARG A 111 0.22 -3.11 12.19
N ILE A 112 -0.61 -4.14 12.40
CA ILE A 112 -0.85 -5.18 11.37
C ILE A 112 -1.55 -4.57 10.16
N VAL A 113 -2.63 -3.81 10.35
CA VAL A 113 -3.37 -3.17 9.25
C VAL A 113 -2.47 -2.17 8.51
N GLY A 114 -1.76 -1.31 9.23
CA GLY A 114 -0.80 -0.37 8.64
C GLY A 114 0.32 -1.08 7.86
N ALA A 115 0.96 -2.09 8.43
CA ALA A 115 2.01 -2.84 7.73
C ALA A 115 1.47 -3.58 6.49
N ARG A 116 0.23 -4.07 6.55
CA ARG A 116 -0.39 -4.78 5.42
C ARG A 116 -0.81 -3.83 4.29
N SER A 117 -1.09 -2.57 4.59
CA SER A 117 -1.37 -1.56 3.56
C SER A 117 -0.20 -1.34 2.59
N LEU A 118 1.04 -1.59 3.03
CA LEU A 118 2.25 -1.31 2.26
C LEU A 118 2.44 -2.30 1.10
N VAL A 119 1.97 -1.92 -0.08
CA VAL A 119 2.06 -2.63 -1.35
C VAL A 119 3.08 -1.95 -2.26
N HIS A 120 4.00 -2.73 -2.83
CA HIS A 120 4.97 -2.19 -3.78
C HIS A 120 4.26 -1.65 -5.03
N PRO A 121 4.47 -0.39 -5.43
CA PRO A 121 3.69 0.26 -6.50
C PRO A 121 3.84 -0.34 -7.90
N ILE A 122 4.99 -0.98 -8.18
CA ILE A 122 5.25 -1.65 -9.48
C ILE A 122 4.88 -3.14 -9.47
N THR A 123 5.29 -3.88 -8.43
CA THR A 123 5.11 -5.34 -8.40
C THR A 123 3.79 -5.76 -7.75
N GLU A 124 3.07 -4.83 -7.12
CA GLU A 124 1.82 -5.06 -6.38
C GLU A 124 1.96 -6.08 -5.23
N ARG A 125 3.20 -6.38 -4.83
CA ARG A 125 3.49 -7.29 -3.72
C ARG A 125 3.51 -6.55 -2.40
N HIS A 126 2.95 -7.16 -1.37
CA HIS A 126 3.05 -6.64 -0.01
C HIS A 126 4.48 -6.68 0.52
N LEU A 127 4.95 -5.57 1.09
CA LEU A 127 6.27 -5.46 1.72
C LEU A 127 6.38 -6.33 2.99
N PHE A 128 5.23 -6.55 3.63
CA PHE A 128 5.09 -7.38 4.82
C PHE A 128 4.16 -8.58 4.57
N PRO A 129 4.66 -9.66 3.95
CA PRO A 129 3.91 -10.90 3.82
C PRO A 129 3.51 -11.47 5.17
N TRP A 130 2.40 -12.23 5.24
CA TRP A 130 1.86 -12.79 6.48
C TRP A 130 2.88 -13.53 7.35
N ARG A 131 3.74 -14.34 6.72
CA ARG A 131 4.78 -15.10 7.42
C ARG A 131 5.83 -14.19 8.05
N ARG A 132 6.17 -13.07 7.40
CA ARG A 132 7.10 -12.07 7.95
C ARG A 132 6.50 -11.38 9.17
N LEU A 133 5.23 -11.00 9.10
CA LEU A 133 4.52 -10.41 10.25
C LEU A 133 4.41 -11.40 11.41
N GLY A 134 4.09 -12.67 11.14
CA GLY A 134 4.05 -13.71 12.17
C GLY A 134 5.38 -13.82 12.91
N LYS A 135 6.51 -13.87 12.18
CA LYS A 135 7.85 -13.88 12.77
C LYS A 135 8.13 -12.64 13.63
N VAL A 136 7.83 -11.45 13.13
CA VAL A 136 8.07 -10.17 13.86
C VAL A 136 7.21 -10.08 15.13
N LEU A 137 6.00 -10.61 15.10
CA LEU A 137 5.05 -10.56 16.21
C LEU A 137 5.13 -11.77 17.16
N GLY A 138 5.97 -12.77 16.86
CA GLY A 138 6.04 -14.01 17.63
C GLY A 138 4.75 -14.85 17.57
N ALA A 139 3.98 -14.75 16.48
CA ALA A 139 2.67 -15.36 16.32
C ALA A 139 2.55 -16.18 15.03
N ASP A 140 1.64 -17.15 14.99
CA ASP A 140 1.34 -17.84 13.75
C ASP A 140 0.70 -16.91 12.71
N HIS A 141 1.07 -17.08 11.45
CA HIS A 141 0.58 -16.26 10.34
C HIS A 141 -0.95 -16.30 10.16
N LYS A 142 -1.64 -17.38 10.57
CA LYS A 142 -3.12 -17.45 10.58
C LYS A 142 -3.73 -16.60 11.68
N ALA A 143 -3.07 -16.49 12.84
CA ALA A 143 -3.49 -15.57 13.89
C ALA A 143 -3.37 -14.11 13.40
N VAL A 144 -2.26 -13.77 12.74
CA VAL A 144 -2.06 -12.44 12.14
C VAL A 144 -3.13 -12.12 11.07
N GLN A 145 -3.50 -13.08 10.23
CA GLN A 145 -4.60 -12.90 9.24
C GLN A 145 -5.93 -12.59 9.93
N ARG A 146 -6.23 -13.31 11.02
CA ARG A 146 -7.45 -13.08 11.81
C ARG A 146 -7.44 -11.72 12.48
N TRP A 147 -6.33 -11.31 13.09
CA TRP A 147 -6.15 -9.99 13.68
C TRP A 147 -6.28 -8.88 12.65
N HIS A 148 -5.73 -9.06 11.46
CA HIS A 148 -5.94 -8.11 10.36
C HIS A 148 -7.42 -7.97 10.01
N ALA A 149 -8.14 -9.08 9.83
CA ALA A 149 -9.57 -9.06 9.54
C ALA A 149 -10.38 -8.37 10.66
N GLN A 150 -10.00 -8.59 11.93
CA GLN A 150 -10.61 -7.88 13.07
C GLN A 150 -10.36 -6.37 13.01
N GLY A 151 -9.13 -5.94 12.70
CA GLY A 151 -8.81 -4.52 12.54
C GLY A 151 -9.61 -3.86 11.42
N VAL A 152 -9.71 -4.52 10.25
CA VAL A 152 -10.53 -4.04 9.12
C VAL A 152 -12.00 -3.97 9.49
N ALA A 153 -12.54 -4.98 10.20
CA ALA A 153 -13.93 -4.97 10.63
C ALA A 153 -14.26 -3.77 11.55
N MET A 154 -13.32 -3.36 12.41
CA MET A 154 -13.49 -2.16 13.25
C MET A 154 -13.57 -0.88 12.41
N ILE A 155 -12.72 -0.77 11.38
CA ILE A 155 -12.74 0.37 10.46
C ILE A 155 -14.07 0.43 9.71
N VAL A 156 -14.51 -0.69 9.13
CA VAL A 156 -15.80 -0.82 8.44
C VAL A 156 -16.95 -0.37 9.33
N ALA A 157 -17.04 -0.91 10.56
CA ALA A 157 -18.09 -0.54 11.50
C ALA A 157 -18.06 0.95 11.86
N ALA A 158 -16.86 1.55 12.00
CA ALA A 158 -16.71 2.96 12.32
C ALA A 158 -17.07 3.89 11.15
N LEU A 159 -16.81 3.48 9.91
CA LEU A 159 -17.21 4.23 8.73
C LEU A 159 -18.72 4.14 8.48
N GLY A 160 -19.34 2.98 8.72
CA GLY A 160 -20.80 2.82 8.63
C GLY A 160 -21.55 3.79 9.54
N ARG A 161 -21.13 3.93 10.80
CA ARG A 161 -21.74 4.87 11.76
C ARG A 161 -21.59 6.36 11.42
N ARG A 162 -20.77 6.71 10.43
CA ARG A 162 -20.57 8.10 9.99
C ARG A 162 -21.46 8.47 8.82
N ALA A 163 -22.05 7.48 8.15
CA ALA A 163 -22.93 7.67 7.01
C ALA A 163 -24.41 7.80 7.41
N ASP A 164 -24.75 7.40 8.64
CA ASP A 164 -26.05 7.61 9.30
C ASP A 164 -26.08 8.98 10.02
#